data_AF-A0A970LM76-F1
#
_entry.id   AF-A0A970LM76-F1
#
_cell.length_a   1.000
_cell.length_b   1.000
_cell.length_c   1.000
_cell.angle_alpha   90.00
_cell.angle_beta   90.00
_cell.angle_gamma   90.00
#
_symmetry.space_group_name_H-M   'P 1'
#
loop_
_entity.id
_entity.type
_entity.pdbx_description
1 polymer ?
#
loop_
_entity_poly.entity_id
_entity_poly.type
_entity_poly.pdbx_seq_one_letter_code
_entity_poly.pdbx_strand_id
1 'polypeptide(L)'
;MKNNKLRFSRVIILLLIIVLTTSSCTRIGQDLDPADFGYGVEVTYHALGGVVNQREIRKTNYAENSLLFSPAGTSNLLVTPVRDGYTVAGWYTDYKESSDDEGNTQYKFDPQSRWDFNTDRVQEDITLYARWVKKAEANYIDSGTDEVVFSKNITAESPLAPLSPAILDMVSKTGYTFQGYFYKDLKEEYDFSDYEFSPLLPTVEELYSQLAEEFPENIVPFGEQEAEEDQDENQVDKPAQDIEEEETTEEPSETTDETDENIDESEETTEDENSSGGGEEVETIDEQENQDTENDEISGEEIEEEIAAETITEDTTWLFLNKAGYDMVATEDELAEINYRKNEIIESYIAKYEENNAENDVYLVFDEGQKIAVDSAEALEAGGKYKFADLGEKGEYTINNDLDFSGKEFSPLNEFKGMIDGQGHVLSNIKLKISFSKKDALGGAEGALLTNLDGAVIKNLTFKDMVIEVTAPPRTDVKVAALAVNALNSKIENVTFDGLTINTGSRDDGSSSYEVADFIYHNENTSIDNVTGQNINLEVSGFAVVTRDFVE
;
A
#
# COMPACT_ATOMS: atom_id res chain seq x y z
N MET A 1 16.57 -8.09 89.43
CA MET A 1 16.69 -9.46 88.85
C MET A 1 15.30 -9.98 88.58
N LYS A 2 15.11 -10.65 87.45
CA LYS A 2 13.84 -11.10 86.87
C LYS A 2 13.03 -10.01 86.17
N ASN A 3 12.40 -10.24 85.03
CA ASN A 3 12.59 -11.17 83.90
C ASN A 3 11.38 -10.91 83.00
N ASN A 4 11.62 -10.62 81.72
CA ASN A 4 10.93 -11.23 80.58
C ASN A 4 9.48 -11.69 80.75
N LYS A 5 8.52 -10.77 80.92
CA LYS A 5 7.08 -11.09 80.70
C LYS A 5 6.24 -10.00 80.02
N LEU A 6 6.84 -8.91 79.51
CA LEU A 6 6.08 -7.84 78.83
C LEU A 6 6.43 -7.59 77.36
N ARG A 7 7.20 -8.50 76.73
CA ARG A 7 7.33 -8.59 75.26
C ARG A 7 6.79 -9.92 74.69
N PHE A 8 5.89 -10.57 75.42
CA PHE A 8 5.27 -11.83 74.99
C PHE A 8 3.76 -11.71 74.72
N SER A 9 3.13 -10.57 75.05
CA SER A 9 1.67 -10.37 74.89
C SER A 9 1.25 -9.69 73.58
N ARG A 10 2.18 -9.24 72.74
CA ARG A 10 1.89 -8.72 71.38
C ARG A 10 2.27 -9.69 70.26
N VAL A 11 2.87 -10.83 70.59
CA VAL A 11 3.14 -11.92 69.62
C VAL A 11 2.02 -12.96 69.64
N ILE A 12 1.27 -13.10 70.74
CA ILE A 12 0.19 -14.11 70.85
C ILE A 12 -1.15 -13.64 70.23
N ILE A 13 -1.37 -12.33 70.04
CA ILE A 13 -2.53 -11.84 69.27
C ILE A 13 -2.25 -11.84 67.76
N LEU A 14 -0.98 -11.81 67.35
CA LEU A 14 -0.60 -11.96 65.93
C LEU A 14 -0.47 -13.44 65.49
N LEU A 15 -0.49 -14.39 66.42
CA LEU A 15 -0.47 -15.84 66.15
C LEU A 15 -1.86 -16.51 66.29
N LEU A 16 -2.90 -15.75 66.62
CA LEU A 16 -4.28 -16.24 66.74
C LEU A 16 -5.21 -15.77 65.61
N ILE A 17 -4.69 -15.01 64.63
CA ILE A 17 -5.35 -14.74 63.34
C ILE A 17 -4.72 -15.60 62.20
N ILE A 18 -3.64 -16.35 62.48
CA ILE A 18 -2.95 -17.21 61.51
C ILE A 18 -3.31 -18.71 61.69
N VAL A 19 -4.28 -19.04 62.54
CA VAL A 19 -4.74 -20.45 62.76
C VAL A 19 -6.24 -20.64 62.48
N LEU A 20 -6.89 -19.71 61.76
CA LEU A 20 -8.27 -19.88 61.27
C LEU A 20 -8.42 -19.78 59.75
N THR A 21 -7.32 -19.97 59.00
CA THR A 21 -7.36 -20.20 57.54
C THR A 21 -6.63 -21.47 57.11
N THR A 22 -6.32 -22.38 58.03
CA THR A 22 -5.81 -23.71 57.68
C THR A 22 -6.93 -24.73 57.52
N SER A 23 -7.84 -24.47 56.58
CA SER A 23 -8.70 -25.48 55.95
C SER A 23 -8.90 -25.13 54.49
N SER A 24 -7.79 -24.93 53.76
CA SER A 24 -7.70 -25.06 52.29
C SER A 24 -6.23 -25.05 51.87
N CYS A 25 -5.45 -26.00 52.40
CA CYS A 25 -4.17 -26.38 51.80
C CYS A 25 -4.26 -27.83 51.33
N THR A 26 -4.96 -28.04 50.22
CA THR A 26 -4.80 -29.18 49.31
C THR A 26 -5.46 -28.70 48.01
N ARG A 27 -4.77 -28.08 47.04
CA ARG A 27 -3.77 -28.65 46.14
C ARG A 27 -2.96 -27.46 45.57
N ILE A 28 -1.66 -27.38 45.86
CA ILE A 28 -0.76 -26.43 45.20
C ILE A 28 0.34 -27.29 44.58
N GLY A 29 0.35 -27.34 43.25
CA GLY A 29 1.36 -28.06 42.46
C GLY A 29 0.89 -29.32 41.70
N GLN A 30 -0.41 -29.52 41.47
CA GLN A 30 -0.82 -30.36 40.34
C GLN A 30 -0.87 -29.45 39.12
N ASP A 31 -0.13 -29.81 38.06
CA ASP A 31 -0.46 -29.31 36.73
C ASP A 31 -1.93 -29.61 36.50
N LEU A 32 -2.71 -28.57 36.18
CA LEU A 32 -4.10 -28.75 35.82
C LEU A 32 -4.13 -29.56 34.53
N ASP A 33 -4.58 -30.80 34.61
CA ASP A 33 -4.78 -31.65 33.43
C ASP A 33 -6.08 -31.18 32.75
N PRO A 34 -6.04 -30.71 31.48
CA PRO A 34 -7.24 -30.34 30.74
C PRO A 34 -8.29 -31.46 30.69
N ALA A 35 -7.85 -32.72 30.74
CA ALA A 35 -8.75 -33.87 30.81
C ALA A 35 -9.62 -33.87 32.08
N ASP A 36 -9.11 -33.37 33.22
CA ASP A 36 -9.88 -33.24 34.47
C ASP A 36 -11.05 -32.24 34.34
N PHE A 37 -11.05 -31.40 33.29
CA PHE A 37 -12.08 -30.41 32.99
C PHE A 37 -12.95 -30.78 31.78
N GLY A 38 -12.84 -32.01 31.27
CA GLY A 38 -13.57 -32.46 30.09
C GLY A 38 -12.94 -32.05 28.76
N TYR A 39 -11.70 -31.55 28.77
CA TYR A 39 -10.92 -31.21 27.57
C TYR A 39 -9.79 -32.22 27.39
N GLY A 40 -10.13 -33.48 27.17
CA GLY A 40 -9.15 -34.57 27.11
C GLY A 40 -8.51 -34.81 25.74
N VAL A 41 -9.02 -34.17 24.68
CA VAL A 41 -8.56 -34.42 23.31
C VAL A 41 -7.51 -33.38 22.91
N GLU A 42 -6.27 -33.82 22.67
CA GLU A 42 -5.18 -32.96 22.22
C GLU A 42 -5.24 -32.76 20.69
N VAL A 43 -5.38 -31.51 20.26
CA VAL A 43 -5.35 -31.13 18.86
C VAL A 43 -4.05 -30.40 18.56
N THR A 44 -3.32 -30.91 17.57
CA THR A 44 -2.07 -30.33 17.09
C THR A 44 -2.30 -29.60 15.76
N TYR A 45 -2.11 -28.29 15.74
CA TYR A 45 -2.06 -27.47 14.54
C TYR A 45 -0.59 -27.33 14.09
N HIS A 46 -0.23 -28.04 13.04
CA HIS A 46 1.09 -28.03 12.43
C HIS A 46 1.11 -27.10 11.21
N ALA A 47 1.84 -25.99 11.32
CA ALA A 47 1.85 -24.93 10.31
C ALA A 47 2.73 -25.23 9.09
N LEU A 48 3.46 -26.35 9.03
CA LEU A 48 4.23 -26.82 7.86
C LEU A 48 5.04 -25.70 7.15
N GLY A 49 6.10 -25.22 7.81
CA GLY A 49 6.94 -24.13 7.31
C GLY A 49 6.40 -22.71 7.56
N GLY A 50 5.17 -22.58 8.07
CA GLY A 50 4.64 -21.32 8.63
C GLY A 50 4.67 -21.32 10.16
N VAL A 51 3.98 -20.34 10.76
CA VAL A 51 3.80 -20.25 12.22
C VAL A 51 2.39 -19.85 12.62
N VAL A 52 1.88 -20.45 13.70
CA VAL A 52 0.70 -20.00 14.44
C VAL A 52 1.16 -19.41 15.77
N ASN A 53 0.98 -18.10 15.94
CA ASN A 53 1.47 -17.36 17.10
C ASN A 53 2.98 -17.65 17.34
N GLN A 54 3.82 -17.41 16.34
CA GLN A 54 5.29 -17.61 16.38
C GLN A 54 5.78 -19.04 16.63
N ARG A 55 4.91 -20.06 16.55
CA ARG A 55 5.29 -21.47 16.68
C ARG A 55 4.83 -22.23 15.46
N GLU A 56 5.68 -23.11 14.94
CA GLU A 56 5.29 -24.02 13.86
C GLU A 56 4.23 -25.02 14.33
N ILE A 57 4.33 -25.47 15.59
CA ILE A 57 3.37 -26.40 16.18
C ILE A 57 2.63 -25.72 17.32
N ARG A 58 1.30 -25.73 17.24
CA ARG A 58 0.40 -25.29 18.32
C ARG A 58 -0.46 -26.44 18.79
N LYS A 59 -0.50 -26.63 20.10
CA LYS A 59 -1.31 -27.65 20.76
C LYS A 59 -2.36 -26.99 21.64
N THR A 60 -3.56 -27.52 21.63
CA THR A 60 -4.68 -27.10 22.48
C THR A 60 -5.56 -28.31 22.76
N ASN A 61 -6.39 -28.22 23.79
CA ASN A 61 -7.24 -29.32 24.21
C ASN A 61 -8.71 -28.98 24.02
N TYR A 62 -9.47 -29.97 23.58
CA TYR A 62 -10.89 -29.87 23.26
C TYR A 62 -11.68 -30.95 23.98
N ALA A 63 -12.99 -30.71 24.11
CA ALA A 63 -13.90 -31.75 24.54
C ALA A 63 -14.11 -32.76 23.41
N GLU A 64 -14.28 -34.04 23.77
CA GLU A 64 -14.70 -35.07 22.83
C GLU A 64 -16.03 -34.67 22.19
N ASN A 65 -16.18 -34.95 20.90
CA ASN A 65 -17.32 -34.60 20.06
C ASN A 65 -17.59 -33.08 19.90
N SER A 66 -16.57 -32.25 20.11
CA SER A 66 -16.66 -30.79 19.93
C SER A 66 -16.14 -30.32 18.56
N LEU A 67 -16.63 -29.16 18.11
CA LEU A 67 -16.05 -28.42 16.98
C LEU A 67 -14.70 -27.83 17.37
N LEU A 68 -13.81 -27.73 16.39
CA LEU A 68 -12.50 -27.10 16.57
C LEU A 68 -12.57 -25.61 16.25
N PHE A 69 -11.71 -24.82 16.90
CA PHE A 69 -11.51 -23.44 16.50
C PHE A 69 -10.55 -23.39 15.31
N SER A 70 -10.96 -22.71 14.24
CA SER A 70 -10.05 -22.36 13.15
C SER A 70 -8.97 -21.38 13.64
N PRO A 71 -7.69 -21.56 13.27
CA PRO A 71 -6.65 -20.55 13.48
C PRO A 71 -6.89 -19.33 12.58
N ALA A 72 -7.80 -18.46 13.00
CA ALA A 72 -8.23 -17.26 12.27
C ALA A 72 -8.32 -16.01 13.18
N GLY A 73 -7.86 -16.13 14.43
CA GLY A 73 -7.90 -15.03 15.38
C GLY A 73 -6.87 -13.93 15.08
N THR A 74 -7.10 -12.73 15.63
CA THR A 74 -6.12 -11.62 15.58
C THR A 74 -5.18 -11.61 16.79
N SER A 75 -5.56 -12.30 17.87
CA SER A 75 -4.78 -12.43 19.12
C SER A 75 -5.03 -13.79 19.78
N ASN A 76 -4.26 -14.12 20.82
CA ASN A 76 -4.33 -15.37 21.60
C ASN A 76 -3.67 -16.61 20.97
N LEU A 77 -4.18 -17.80 21.28
CA LEU A 77 -3.52 -19.08 21.03
C LEU A 77 -3.55 -19.49 19.55
N LEU A 78 -4.68 -19.29 18.88
CA LEU A 78 -4.96 -19.70 17.50
C LEU A 78 -5.17 -18.46 16.61
N VAL A 79 -4.11 -17.67 16.44
CA VAL A 79 -4.10 -16.55 15.50
C VAL A 79 -3.97 -17.04 14.06
N THR A 80 -4.33 -16.19 13.10
CA THR A 80 -4.11 -16.45 11.68
C THR A 80 -2.65 -16.86 11.43
N PRO A 81 -2.41 -18.03 10.82
CA PRO A 81 -1.06 -18.49 10.52
C PRO A 81 -0.35 -17.52 9.57
N VAL A 82 0.97 -17.39 9.75
CA VAL A 82 1.81 -16.55 8.90
C VAL A 82 2.92 -17.37 8.28
N ARG A 83 3.10 -17.22 6.97
CA ARG A 83 4.25 -17.67 6.20
C ARG A 83 4.52 -16.61 5.13
N ASP A 84 5.75 -16.12 5.06
CA ASP A 84 6.07 -14.98 4.19
C ASP A 84 5.87 -15.32 2.71
N GLY A 85 5.12 -14.49 1.99
CA GLY A 85 4.71 -14.76 0.61
C GLY A 85 3.63 -15.84 0.40
N TYR A 86 3.04 -16.40 1.45
CA TYR A 86 1.99 -17.44 1.33
C TYR A 86 0.72 -17.11 2.14
N THR A 87 -0.38 -17.73 1.75
CA THR A 87 -1.68 -17.70 2.44
C THR A 87 -2.16 -19.13 2.70
N VAL A 88 -2.94 -19.34 3.76
CA VAL A 88 -3.47 -20.67 4.10
C VAL A 88 -4.70 -20.96 3.25
N ALA A 89 -4.68 -22.07 2.53
CA ALA A 89 -5.82 -22.55 1.74
C ALA A 89 -6.72 -23.53 2.52
N GLY A 90 -6.20 -24.12 3.60
CA GLY A 90 -6.97 -25.00 4.47
C GLY A 90 -6.12 -25.81 5.43
N TRP A 91 -6.79 -26.69 6.18
CA TRP A 91 -6.20 -27.60 7.15
C TRP A 91 -6.56 -29.03 6.80
N TYR A 92 -5.61 -29.95 6.91
CA TYR A 92 -5.77 -31.33 6.46
C TYR A 92 -5.25 -32.31 7.51
N THR A 93 -5.84 -33.49 7.58
CA THR A 93 -5.47 -34.56 8.52
C THR A 93 -4.29 -35.40 8.03
N ASP A 94 -4.00 -35.36 6.72
CA ASP A 94 -2.91 -36.09 6.09
C ASP A 94 -2.29 -35.30 4.92
N TYR A 95 -1.03 -35.61 4.61
CA TYR A 95 -0.32 -35.05 3.45
C TYR A 95 0.77 -36.01 2.97
N LYS A 96 1.18 -35.86 1.70
CA LYS A 96 2.32 -36.56 1.11
C LYS A 96 3.43 -35.58 0.80
N GLU A 97 4.65 -35.89 1.24
CA GLU A 97 5.82 -35.08 0.96
C GLU A 97 6.55 -35.56 -0.31
N SER A 98 6.98 -34.61 -1.13
CA SER A 98 7.89 -34.85 -2.26
C SER A 98 8.92 -33.72 -2.35
N SER A 99 9.97 -33.93 -3.14
CA SER A 99 10.92 -32.88 -3.50
C SER A 99 10.83 -32.60 -4.99
N ASP A 100 10.89 -31.34 -5.38
CA ASP A 100 11.06 -30.97 -6.79
C ASP A 100 12.50 -31.17 -7.27
N ASP A 101 12.74 -30.93 -8.57
CA ASP A 101 14.04 -31.08 -9.22
C ASP A 101 15.12 -30.13 -8.65
N GLU A 102 14.70 -29.10 -7.91
CA GLU A 102 15.53 -28.08 -7.26
C GLU A 102 15.81 -28.43 -5.78
N GLY A 103 15.18 -29.49 -5.27
CA GLY A 103 15.34 -29.97 -3.90
C GLY A 103 14.45 -29.27 -2.89
N ASN A 104 13.46 -28.48 -3.32
CA ASN A 104 12.49 -27.86 -2.43
C ASN A 104 11.41 -28.88 -2.02
N THR A 105 11.01 -28.83 -0.75
CA THR A 105 9.93 -29.67 -0.23
C THR A 105 8.57 -29.18 -0.74
N GLN A 106 7.80 -30.10 -1.32
CA GLN A 106 6.42 -29.91 -1.73
C GLN A 106 5.49 -30.83 -0.93
N TYR A 107 4.33 -30.31 -0.58
CA TYR A 107 3.30 -31.04 0.15
C TYR A 107 2.07 -31.22 -0.73
N LYS A 108 1.65 -32.46 -0.94
CA LYS A 108 0.43 -32.80 -1.66
C LYS A 108 -0.63 -33.27 -0.67
N PHE A 109 -1.78 -32.63 -0.73
CA PHE A 109 -2.92 -32.94 0.14
C PHE A 109 -3.99 -33.71 -0.64
N ASP A 110 -4.60 -34.69 0.02
CA ASP A 110 -5.81 -35.33 -0.49
C ASP A 110 -7.00 -34.42 -0.17
N PRO A 111 -7.85 -34.06 -1.15
CA PRO A 111 -9.07 -33.29 -0.89
C PRO A 111 -9.88 -33.85 0.28
N GLN A 112 -9.91 -35.19 0.42
CA GLN A 112 -10.74 -35.88 1.41
C GLN A 112 -10.14 -35.89 2.82
N SER A 113 -8.88 -35.47 2.95
CA SER A 113 -8.26 -35.24 4.25
C SER A 113 -8.53 -33.83 4.78
N ARG A 114 -9.24 -32.97 4.04
CA ARG A 114 -9.55 -31.61 4.47
C ARG A 114 -10.45 -31.62 5.70
N TRP A 115 -10.07 -30.84 6.71
CA TRP A 115 -10.86 -30.62 7.93
C TRP A 115 -11.84 -29.46 7.75
N ASP A 116 -13.12 -29.67 8.06
CA ASP A 116 -14.16 -28.65 8.10
C ASP A 116 -14.44 -28.19 9.53
N PHE A 117 -14.05 -26.96 9.85
CA PHE A 117 -14.25 -26.39 11.19
C PHE A 117 -15.72 -26.11 11.56
N ASN A 118 -16.65 -26.14 10.60
CA ASN A 118 -18.07 -25.90 10.86
C ASN A 118 -18.82 -27.20 11.19
N THR A 119 -18.40 -28.33 10.60
CA THR A 119 -19.15 -29.59 10.68
C THR A 119 -18.37 -30.70 11.36
N ASP A 120 -17.04 -30.73 11.25
CA ASP A 120 -16.24 -31.85 11.75
C ASP A 120 -16.04 -31.74 13.27
N ARG A 121 -16.26 -32.87 13.93
CA ARG A 121 -16.16 -33.00 15.39
C ARG A 121 -14.99 -33.90 15.75
N VAL A 122 -14.16 -33.45 16.68
CA VAL A 122 -12.99 -34.21 17.12
C VAL A 122 -13.40 -35.34 18.08
N GLN A 123 -12.88 -36.55 17.87
CA GLN A 123 -13.17 -37.72 18.72
C GLN A 123 -11.95 -38.15 19.55
N GLU A 124 -10.75 -38.03 19.00
CA GLU A 124 -9.49 -38.41 19.61
C GLU A 124 -8.37 -37.45 19.20
N ASP A 125 -7.18 -37.62 19.79
CA ASP A 125 -6.01 -36.79 19.49
C ASP A 125 -5.75 -36.76 17.98
N ILE A 126 -5.64 -35.54 17.42
CA ILE A 126 -5.50 -35.35 15.97
C ILE A 126 -4.44 -34.30 15.66
N THR A 127 -3.81 -34.44 14.49
CA THR A 127 -2.94 -33.41 13.92
C THR A 127 -3.54 -32.87 12.64
N LEU A 128 -3.66 -31.55 12.56
CA LEU A 128 -4.05 -30.81 11.38
C LEU A 128 -2.83 -30.09 10.79
N TYR A 129 -2.69 -30.19 9.49
CA TYR A 129 -1.57 -29.66 8.72
C TYR A 129 -2.04 -28.50 7.84
N ALA A 130 -1.36 -27.35 7.93
CA ALA A 130 -1.69 -26.18 7.11
C ALA A 130 -1.25 -26.40 5.65
N ARG A 131 -2.17 -26.18 4.70
CA ARG A 131 -1.85 -26.07 3.28
C ARG A 131 -1.59 -24.62 2.92
N TRP A 132 -0.41 -24.35 2.38
CA TRP A 132 0.00 -23.03 1.93
C TRP A 132 -0.07 -22.90 0.43
N VAL A 133 -0.56 -21.76 -0.04
CA VAL A 133 -0.56 -21.35 -1.44
C VAL A 133 0.17 -20.01 -1.54
N LYS A 134 1.04 -19.86 -2.55
CA LYS A 134 1.81 -18.62 -2.75
C LYS A 134 0.83 -17.48 -3.02
N LYS A 135 1.03 -16.31 -2.41
CA LYS A 135 0.21 -15.13 -2.71
C LYS A 135 0.42 -14.71 -4.16
N ALA A 136 -0.66 -14.37 -4.84
CA ALA A 136 -0.63 -13.65 -6.10
C ALA A 136 0.13 -12.33 -5.90
N GLU A 137 1.18 -12.11 -6.69
CA GLU A 137 2.04 -10.93 -6.62
C GLU A 137 2.20 -10.33 -8.01
N ALA A 138 2.15 -9.01 -8.08
CA ALA A 138 2.50 -8.21 -9.24
C ALA A 138 3.91 -7.66 -9.08
N ASN A 139 4.77 -7.90 -10.06
CA ASN A 139 6.11 -7.30 -10.11
C ASN A 139 6.17 -6.29 -11.25
N TYR A 140 6.55 -5.07 -10.92
CA TYR A 140 6.82 -4.01 -11.87
C TYR A 140 8.32 -3.89 -12.03
N ILE A 141 8.79 -4.21 -13.23
CA ILE A 141 10.20 -4.43 -13.53
C ILE A 141 10.69 -3.31 -14.43
N ASP A 142 11.81 -2.70 -14.09
CA ASP A 142 12.46 -1.76 -14.99
C ASP A 142 13.13 -2.52 -16.14
N SER A 143 12.61 -2.35 -17.36
CA SER A 143 13.09 -3.09 -18.55
C SER A 143 14.56 -2.85 -18.91
N GLY A 144 15.15 -1.73 -18.46
CA GLY A 144 16.56 -1.41 -18.72
C GLY A 144 17.52 -2.13 -17.77
N THR A 145 17.05 -2.55 -16.60
CA THR A 145 17.88 -3.14 -15.53
C THR A 145 17.47 -4.56 -15.14
N ASP A 146 16.26 -4.99 -15.52
CA ASP A 146 15.64 -6.26 -15.10
C ASP A 146 15.43 -6.36 -13.57
N GLU A 147 15.41 -5.21 -12.89
CA GLU A 147 15.17 -5.12 -11.44
C GLU A 147 13.68 -4.85 -11.15
N VAL A 148 13.15 -5.53 -10.14
CA VAL A 148 11.81 -5.25 -9.60
C VAL A 148 11.87 -3.91 -8.86
N VAL A 149 11.24 -2.88 -9.43
CA VAL A 149 11.21 -1.52 -8.86
C VAL A 149 10.00 -1.30 -7.95
N PHE A 150 8.96 -2.12 -8.10
CA PHE A 150 7.80 -2.13 -7.21
C PHE A 150 7.12 -3.50 -7.25
N SER A 151 6.65 -3.99 -6.10
CA SER A 151 5.79 -5.18 -6.07
C SER A 151 4.61 -4.98 -5.12
N LYS A 152 3.52 -5.70 -5.39
CA LYS A 152 2.34 -5.74 -4.52
C LYS A 152 1.65 -7.10 -4.57
N ASN A 153 1.00 -7.47 -3.48
CA ASN A 153 0.06 -8.59 -3.51
C ASN A 153 -1.18 -8.20 -4.32
N ILE A 154 -1.71 -9.14 -5.09
CA ILE A 154 -2.94 -9.00 -5.86
C ILE A 154 -4.09 -9.62 -5.05
N THR A 155 -5.20 -8.89 -4.98
CA THR A 155 -6.45 -9.33 -4.36
C THR A 155 -7.63 -8.88 -5.23
N ALA A 156 -8.83 -9.41 -4.99
CA ALA A 156 -10.05 -8.92 -5.65
C ALA A 156 -10.21 -7.39 -5.52
N GLU A 157 -9.91 -6.85 -4.33
CA GLU A 157 -9.97 -5.40 -4.04
C GLU A 157 -8.76 -4.59 -4.55
N SER A 158 -7.71 -5.27 -5.01
CA SER A 158 -6.48 -4.65 -5.51
C SER A 158 -5.92 -5.46 -6.67
N PRO A 159 -6.61 -5.44 -7.83
CA PRO A 159 -6.21 -6.21 -9.00
C PRO A 159 -4.90 -5.67 -9.59
N LEU A 160 -4.32 -6.44 -10.52
CA LEU A 160 -3.21 -5.97 -11.35
C LEU A 160 -3.69 -4.75 -12.16
N ALA A 161 -2.92 -3.66 -12.13
CA ALA A 161 -3.30 -2.40 -12.76
C ALA A 161 -2.07 -1.53 -13.06
N PRO A 162 -2.18 -0.47 -13.89
CA PRO A 162 -1.13 0.55 -13.99
C PRO A 162 -0.76 1.15 -12.63
N LEU A 163 0.50 1.55 -12.46
CA LEU A 163 0.94 2.23 -11.24
C LEU A 163 0.27 3.61 -11.13
N SER A 164 -0.01 4.03 -9.90
CA SER A 164 -0.49 5.39 -9.64
C SER A 164 0.61 6.42 -9.97
N PRO A 165 0.27 7.67 -10.30
CA PRO A 165 1.26 8.69 -10.61
C PRO A 165 2.34 8.88 -9.53
N ALA A 166 1.97 8.75 -8.24
CA ALA A 166 2.92 8.88 -7.14
C ALA A 166 3.94 7.73 -7.08
N ILE A 167 3.51 6.49 -7.35
CA ILE A 167 4.42 5.35 -7.40
C ILE A 167 5.26 5.42 -8.68
N LEU A 168 4.67 5.82 -9.80
CA LEU A 168 5.38 5.99 -11.06
C LEU A 168 6.50 7.03 -10.93
N ASP A 169 6.24 8.17 -10.27
CA ASP A 169 7.26 9.19 -9.97
C ASP A 169 8.37 8.63 -9.06
N MET A 170 8.00 7.86 -8.03
CA MET A 170 8.96 7.22 -7.12
C MET A 170 9.90 6.23 -7.83
N VAL A 171 9.41 5.51 -8.84
CA VAL A 171 10.22 4.54 -9.62
C VAL A 171 10.85 5.16 -10.87
N SER A 172 10.52 6.41 -11.20
CA SER A 172 11.08 7.10 -12.37
C SER A 172 12.53 7.52 -12.14
N LYS A 173 13.31 7.59 -13.22
CA LYS A 173 14.72 7.99 -13.21
C LYS A 173 14.86 9.41 -13.75
N THR A 174 15.72 10.21 -13.11
CA THR A 174 16.06 11.56 -13.61
C THR A 174 16.62 11.48 -15.03
N GLY A 175 16.08 12.29 -15.94
CA GLY A 175 16.48 12.31 -17.34
C GLY A 175 15.88 11.21 -18.21
N TYR A 176 14.92 10.43 -17.69
CA TYR A 176 14.20 9.40 -18.44
C TYR A 176 12.72 9.75 -18.60
N THR A 177 12.12 9.29 -19.70
CA THR A 177 10.69 9.45 -19.98
C THR A 177 10.02 8.08 -19.97
N PHE A 178 8.99 7.91 -19.13
CA PHE A 178 8.17 6.71 -19.11
C PHE A 178 7.39 6.56 -20.43
N GLN A 179 7.54 5.41 -21.09
CA GLN A 179 6.88 5.11 -22.37
C GLN A 179 5.63 4.26 -22.19
N GLY A 180 5.57 3.42 -21.15
CA GLY A 180 4.44 2.53 -20.94
C GLY A 180 4.81 1.23 -20.22
N TYR A 181 3.81 0.36 -20.12
CA TYR A 181 3.90 -0.98 -19.55
C TYR A 181 3.92 -1.98 -20.69
N PHE A 182 4.80 -2.98 -20.62
CA PHE A 182 5.02 -3.96 -21.69
C PHE A 182 5.13 -5.37 -21.12
N TYR A 183 4.88 -6.36 -21.97
CA TYR A 183 5.30 -7.72 -21.71
C TYR A 183 6.82 -7.86 -21.78
N LYS A 184 7.36 -8.96 -21.23
CA LYS A 184 8.81 -9.23 -21.14
C LYS A 184 9.58 -9.08 -22.45
N ASP A 185 8.96 -9.36 -23.60
CA ASP A 185 9.61 -9.28 -24.90
C ASP A 185 9.66 -7.86 -25.50
N LEU A 186 9.01 -6.91 -24.82
CA LEU A 186 8.93 -5.48 -25.15
C LEU A 186 8.35 -5.20 -26.55
N LYS A 187 7.61 -6.14 -27.14
CA LYS A 187 7.01 -5.95 -28.48
C LYS A 187 5.62 -5.33 -28.43
N GLU A 188 4.88 -5.62 -27.37
CA GLU A 188 3.48 -5.24 -27.20
C GLU A 188 3.30 -4.61 -25.82
N GLU A 189 2.48 -3.56 -25.78
CA GLU A 189 2.05 -2.95 -24.51
C GLU A 189 1.24 -3.96 -23.71
N TYR A 190 1.39 -3.90 -22.40
CA TYR A 190 0.69 -4.79 -21.48
C TYR A 190 -0.79 -4.44 -21.42
N ASP A 191 -1.67 -5.37 -21.78
CA ASP A 191 -3.11 -5.20 -21.60
C ASP A 191 -3.54 -5.68 -20.21
N PHE A 192 -3.87 -4.73 -19.34
CA PHE A 192 -4.34 -5.03 -17.99
C PHE A 192 -5.75 -5.64 -17.95
N SER A 193 -6.54 -5.50 -19.02
CA SER A 193 -7.90 -6.05 -19.08
C SER A 193 -7.93 -7.56 -19.34
N ASP A 194 -6.84 -8.12 -19.85
CA ASP A 194 -6.67 -9.57 -20.06
C ASP A 194 -6.45 -10.33 -18.74
N TYR A 195 -6.11 -9.62 -17.65
CA TYR A 195 -5.89 -10.24 -16.35
C TYR A 195 -7.20 -10.37 -15.56
N GLU A 196 -7.58 -11.59 -15.21
CA GLU A 196 -8.72 -11.89 -14.35
C GLU A 196 -8.28 -12.55 -13.04
N PHE A 197 -8.45 -11.84 -11.93
CA PHE A 197 -8.11 -12.37 -10.60
C PHE A 197 -9.02 -13.55 -10.24
N SER A 198 -8.42 -14.70 -9.94
CA SER A 198 -9.15 -15.86 -9.40
C SER A 198 -9.03 -15.88 -7.88
N PRO A 199 -10.14 -15.98 -7.10
CA PRO A 199 -10.08 -16.07 -5.64
C PRO A 199 -9.57 -17.43 -5.19
N LEU A 200 -8.91 -17.48 -4.02
CA LEU A 200 -8.29 -18.72 -3.51
C LEU A 200 -9.32 -19.77 -3.09
N LEU A 201 -10.42 -19.32 -2.50
CA LEU A 201 -11.51 -20.15 -1.99
C LEU A 201 -12.83 -19.55 -2.47
N PRO A 202 -13.85 -20.38 -2.75
CA PRO A 202 -15.20 -19.88 -2.99
C PRO A 202 -15.77 -19.25 -1.72
N THR A 203 -16.71 -18.33 -1.89
CA THR A 203 -17.60 -17.93 -0.80
C THR A 203 -18.51 -19.10 -0.39
N VAL A 204 -19.11 -19.03 0.80
CA VAL A 204 -20.08 -20.04 1.25
C VAL A 204 -21.27 -20.09 0.29
N GLU A 205 -21.75 -18.94 -0.18
CA GLU A 205 -22.84 -18.85 -1.14
C GLU A 205 -22.49 -19.53 -2.47
N GLU A 206 -21.37 -19.16 -3.11
CA GLU A 206 -20.94 -19.79 -4.38
C GLU A 206 -20.76 -21.31 -4.25
N LEU A 207 -20.15 -21.75 -3.14
CA LEU A 207 -19.91 -23.17 -2.88
C LEU A 207 -21.21 -23.95 -2.75
N TYR A 208 -22.15 -23.46 -1.95
CA TYR A 208 -23.40 -24.17 -1.66
C TYR A 208 -24.47 -23.97 -2.73
N SER A 209 -24.45 -22.88 -3.50
CA SER A 209 -25.27 -22.77 -4.72
C SER A 209 -24.86 -23.81 -5.75
N GLN A 210 -23.55 -24.01 -5.98
CA GLN A 210 -23.07 -25.07 -6.87
C GLN A 210 -23.46 -26.46 -6.35
N LEU A 211 -23.28 -26.72 -5.04
CA LEU A 211 -23.66 -28.00 -4.46
C LEU A 211 -25.18 -28.23 -4.48
N ALA A 212 -26.01 -27.20 -4.32
CA ALA A 212 -27.46 -27.31 -4.42
C ALA A 212 -27.92 -27.67 -5.84
N GLU A 213 -27.23 -27.18 -6.88
CA GLU A 213 -27.49 -27.61 -8.26
C GLU A 213 -27.15 -29.09 -8.49
N GLU A 214 -26.09 -29.59 -7.84
CA GLU A 214 -25.63 -30.97 -7.96
C GLU A 214 -26.41 -31.95 -7.05
N PHE A 215 -26.88 -31.48 -5.89
CA PHE A 215 -27.61 -32.26 -4.86
C PHE A 215 -28.92 -31.55 -4.43
N PRO A 216 -29.87 -31.32 -5.35
CA PRO A 216 -31.07 -30.50 -5.08
C PRO A 216 -32.03 -31.11 -4.05
N GLU A 217 -31.99 -32.44 -3.85
CA GLU A 217 -32.80 -33.11 -2.82
C GLU A 217 -32.20 -32.97 -1.41
N ASN A 218 -30.90 -32.65 -1.32
CA ASN A 218 -30.18 -32.61 -0.04
C ASN A 218 -29.83 -31.21 0.44
N ILE A 219 -29.75 -30.23 -0.46
CA ILE A 219 -29.46 -28.83 -0.14
C ILE A 219 -30.62 -28.00 -0.69
N VAL A 220 -31.62 -27.78 0.16
CA VAL A 220 -32.91 -27.18 -0.21
C VAL A 220 -32.95 -25.71 0.20
N PRO A 221 -33.79 -24.86 -0.42
CA PRO A 221 -33.94 -23.47 0.02
C PRO A 221 -34.37 -23.37 1.50
N PHE A 222 -33.67 -22.54 2.26
CA PHE A 222 -33.97 -22.29 3.68
C PHE A 222 -35.32 -21.59 3.82
N GLY A 223 -36.27 -22.21 4.53
CA GLY A 223 -37.56 -21.61 4.86
C GLY A 223 -38.74 -21.91 3.92
N GLU A 224 -38.61 -22.80 2.93
CA GLU A 224 -39.76 -23.37 2.20
C GLU A 224 -40.07 -24.78 2.72
N GLN A 225 -41.02 -24.89 3.64
CA GLN A 225 -41.74 -26.15 3.87
C GLN A 225 -42.77 -26.31 2.74
N GLU A 226 -42.57 -27.27 1.84
CA GLU A 226 -43.62 -27.72 0.93
C GLU A 226 -44.79 -28.31 1.75
N ALA A 227 -45.99 -27.80 1.51
CA ALA A 227 -47.22 -28.37 2.02
C ALA A 227 -47.42 -29.75 1.37
N GLU A 228 -47.19 -30.82 2.12
CA GLU A 228 -47.52 -32.18 1.68
C GLU A 228 -49.01 -32.30 1.33
N GLU A 229 -49.25 -32.97 0.21
CA GLU A 229 -50.54 -33.27 -0.39
C GLU A 229 -51.45 -34.10 0.53
N ASP A 230 -52.54 -33.50 1.02
CA ASP A 230 -53.72 -34.27 1.46
C ASP A 230 -54.68 -34.46 0.28
N GLN A 231 -54.66 -35.66 -0.32
CA GLN A 231 -55.73 -36.15 -1.17
C GLN A 231 -56.90 -36.63 -0.30
N ASP A 232 -58.06 -35.97 -0.38
CA ASP A 232 -59.33 -36.69 -0.25
C ASP A 232 -60.53 -36.02 -0.95
N GLU A 233 -61.43 -36.87 -1.44
CA GLU A 233 -62.41 -36.68 -2.51
C GLU A 233 -63.66 -35.85 -2.15
N ASN A 234 -64.12 -34.94 -3.05
CA ASN A 234 -65.41 -35.08 -3.77
C ASN A 234 -65.81 -33.87 -4.65
N GLN A 235 -66.51 -34.23 -5.73
CA GLN A 235 -67.08 -33.46 -6.84
C GLN A 235 -67.95 -32.22 -6.49
N VAL A 236 -68.00 -31.22 -7.39
CA VAL A 236 -69.13 -31.02 -8.36
C VAL A 236 -68.95 -29.71 -9.18
N ASP A 237 -69.04 -29.89 -10.50
CA ASP A 237 -69.47 -29.01 -11.61
C ASP A 237 -68.84 -27.64 -11.99
N LYS A 238 -68.30 -27.65 -13.22
CA LYS A 238 -68.11 -26.59 -14.25
C LYS A 238 -69.42 -25.80 -14.56
N PRO A 239 -69.40 -24.63 -15.26
CA PRO A 239 -68.53 -24.34 -16.41
C PRO A 239 -68.01 -22.90 -16.63
N ALA A 240 -67.13 -22.84 -17.63
CA ALA A 240 -66.39 -21.71 -18.21
C ALA A 240 -67.24 -20.65 -18.93
N GLN A 241 -66.68 -19.43 -19.08
CA GLN A 241 -66.83 -18.56 -20.26
C GLN A 241 -65.57 -17.65 -20.43
N ASP A 242 -64.73 -17.97 -21.42
CA ASP A 242 -64.48 -17.19 -22.65
C ASP A 242 -64.60 -15.64 -22.63
N ILE A 243 -63.54 -14.93 -23.06
CA ILE A 243 -63.46 -13.98 -24.23
C ILE A 243 -62.44 -12.83 -24.07
N GLU A 244 -61.51 -12.80 -25.06
CA GLU A 244 -60.87 -11.69 -25.83
C GLU A 244 -60.12 -10.55 -25.10
N GLU A 245 -58.80 -10.42 -25.30
CA GLU A 245 -58.09 -9.66 -26.35
C GLU A 245 -58.21 -8.13 -26.24
N GLU A 246 -57.09 -7.45 -25.99
CA GLU A 246 -56.57 -6.45 -26.95
C GLU A 246 -55.10 -6.08 -26.61
N GLU A 247 -54.23 -6.27 -27.60
CA GLU A 247 -52.92 -5.66 -27.71
C GLU A 247 -53.05 -4.13 -27.82
N THR A 248 -52.03 -3.38 -27.39
CA THR A 248 -51.30 -2.52 -28.33
C THR A 248 -49.99 -2.02 -27.75
N THR A 249 -49.03 -1.97 -28.66
CA THR A 249 -47.60 -1.82 -28.59
C THR A 249 -47.10 -0.37 -28.55
N GLU A 250 -45.83 -0.28 -28.16
CA GLU A 250 -44.74 0.54 -28.71
C GLU A 250 -44.30 1.84 -27.99
N GLU A 251 -42.98 1.83 -27.73
CA GLU A 251 -42.06 2.83 -27.20
C GLU A 251 -41.74 3.98 -28.21
N PRO A 252 -40.57 4.68 -28.13
CA PRO A 252 -40.24 5.80 -27.24
C PRO A 252 -39.81 7.06 -28.04
N SER A 253 -39.51 8.18 -27.38
CA SER A 253 -38.64 9.21 -27.99
C SER A 253 -37.97 10.14 -26.99
N GLU A 254 -36.67 10.36 -27.23
CA GLU A 254 -35.77 11.39 -26.68
C GLU A 254 -36.29 12.83 -26.83
N THR A 255 -35.80 13.77 -26.00
CA THR A 255 -34.91 14.91 -26.39
C THR A 255 -34.76 15.98 -25.28
N THR A 256 -33.49 16.41 -25.07
CA THR A 256 -32.88 17.75 -24.80
C THR A 256 -33.81 18.95 -24.47
N ASP A 257 -33.48 20.01 -23.72
CA ASP A 257 -32.20 20.74 -23.49
C ASP A 257 -32.35 21.83 -22.39
N GLU A 258 -31.21 22.15 -21.76
CA GLU A 258 -30.67 23.42 -21.20
C GLU A 258 -31.38 24.43 -20.23
N THR A 259 -30.46 25.09 -19.46
CA THR A 259 -30.46 26.40 -18.75
C THR A 259 -30.98 26.43 -17.29
N ASP A 260 -30.40 27.15 -16.30
CA ASP A 260 -29.22 28.03 -16.17
C ASP A 260 -28.93 28.32 -14.67
N GLU A 261 -27.70 28.78 -14.41
CA GLU A 261 -27.24 29.74 -13.37
C GLU A 261 -27.25 29.46 -11.83
N ASN A 262 -26.02 29.21 -11.31
CA ASN A 262 -25.15 30.13 -10.52
C ASN A 262 -25.32 30.38 -8.99
N ILE A 263 -24.15 30.68 -8.35
CA ILE A 263 -23.85 31.30 -7.02
C ILE A 263 -23.68 30.30 -5.84
N ASP A 264 -22.67 30.34 -4.96
CA ASP A 264 -21.40 31.07 -4.79
C ASP A 264 -20.67 30.51 -3.53
N GLU A 265 -19.37 30.79 -3.50
CA GLU A 265 -18.26 30.59 -2.55
C GLU A 265 -18.51 30.46 -1.02
N SER A 266 -17.64 29.71 -0.34
CA SER A 266 -16.62 30.31 0.57
C SER A 266 -15.64 29.29 1.17
N GLU A 267 -14.39 29.75 1.26
CA GLU A 267 -13.15 29.11 1.68
C GLU A 267 -12.92 29.11 3.21
N GLU A 268 -11.70 28.66 3.57
CA GLU A 268 -10.90 28.80 4.81
C GLU A 268 -10.84 27.54 5.69
N THR A 269 -9.77 26.72 5.67
CA THR A 269 -8.31 26.87 5.97
C THR A 269 -7.91 26.70 7.44
N THR A 270 -6.63 26.31 7.60
CA THR A 270 -5.77 26.11 8.80
C THR A 270 -5.67 24.66 9.27
N GLU A 271 -4.59 23.92 8.99
CA GLU A 271 -3.14 24.03 9.33
C GLU A 271 -2.77 23.72 10.80
N ASP A 272 -1.79 22.82 10.89
CA ASP A 272 -0.70 22.69 11.86
C ASP A 272 -0.76 21.74 13.09
N GLU A 273 -0.03 20.63 12.89
CA GLU A 273 1.19 20.20 13.60
C GLU A 273 1.19 19.69 15.07
N ASN A 274 1.81 18.50 15.18
CA ASN A 274 2.83 18.04 16.15
C ASN A 274 2.45 17.42 17.52
N SER A 275 2.89 16.16 17.64
CA SER A 275 3.82 15.61 18.65
C SER A 275 3.35 15.19 20.06
N SER A 276 3.69 13.92 20.33
CA SER A 276 4.35 13.41 21.55
C SER A 276 3.53 13.16 22.83
N GLY A 277 3.77 11.96 23.40
CA GLY A 277 3.90 11.78 24.85
C GLY A 277 2.79 10.97 25.51
N GLY A 278 3.12 9.78 26.00
CA GLY A 278 2.20 8.87 26.67
C GLY A 278 1.86 9.21 28.12
N GLY A 279 1.13 8.30 28.76
CA GLY A 279 0.88 8.26 30.19
C GLY A 279 -0.45 7.57 30.53
N GLU A 280 -0.35 6.45 31.26
CA GLU A 280 -1.45 5.84 32.01
C GLU A 280 -2.04 6.83 33.01
N GLU A 281 -3.36 6.81 33.25
CA GLU A 281 -3.93 6.39 34.54
C GLU A 281 -5.46 6.39 34.54
N VAL A 282 -5.95 5.49 35.39
CA VAL A 282 -7.31 5.10 35.78
C VAL A 282 -8.14 6.27 36.31
N GLU A 283 -9.42 6.35 35.94
CA GLU A 283 -10.45 6.94 36.81
C GLU A 283 -11.70 6.06 36.91
N THR A 284 -12.11 5.89 38.16
CA THR A 284 -13.25 5.19 38.72
C THR A 284 -14.56 5.93 38.47
N ILE A 285 -15.66 5.21 38.23
CA ILE A 285 -17.02 5.78 38.16
C ILE A 285 -17.85 5.31 39.36
N ASP A 286 -18.53 6.31 39.93
CA ASP A 286 -19.35 6.33 41.14
C ASP A 286 -20.56 5.36 41.16
N GLU A 287 -20.87 4.94 42.39
CA GLU A 287 -22.12 4.32 42.82
C GLU A 287 -23.24 5.36 42.96
N GLN A 288 -24.47 4.99 42.57
CA GLN A 288 -25.69 5.51 43.20
C GLN A 288 -26.68 4.37 43.49
N GLU A 289 -27.04 4.28 44.78
CA GLU A 289 -28.04 3.40 45.39
C GLU A 289 -29.45 3.63 44.84
N ASN A 290 -30.26 2.56 44.80
CA ASN A 290 -31.67 2.66 45.15
C ASN A 290 -32.19 1.39 45.84
N GLN A 291 -33.09 1.59 46.81
CA GLN A 291 -33.41 0.73 47.94
C GLN A 291 -34.42 -0.41 47.68
N ASP A 292 -34.16 -1.53 48.37
CA ASP A 292 -35.02 -2.53 49.04
C ASP A 292 -36.52 -2.68 48.67
N THR A 293 -36.92 -3.92 48.32
CA THR A 293 -38.08 -4.59 48.93
C THR A 293 -37.93 -6.13 48.96
N GLU A 294 -37.90 -6.65 50.18
CA GLU A 294 -38.49 -7.90 50.72
C GLU A 294 -38.31 -9.28 50.06
N ASN A 295 -37.88 -10.23 50.90
CA ASN A 295 -37.66 -11.66 50.70
C ASN A 295 -38.92 -12.44 50.29
N ASP A 296 -38.74 -13.41 49.40
CA ASP A 296 -39.34 -14.74 49.51
C ASP A 296 -38.26 -15.81 49.17
N GLU A 297 -37.90 -16.63 50.16
CA GLU A 297 -37.05 -17.80 49.99
C GLU A 297 -37.82 -18.87 49.20
N ILE A 298 -37.50 -19.03 47.90
CA ILE A 298 -37.91 -20.21 47.12
C ILE A 298 -36.81 -21.27 47.30
N SER A 299 -37.19 -22.42 47.86
CA SER A 299 -36.29 -23.55 48.09
C SER A 299 -35.84 -24.18 46.77
N GLY A 300 -34.55 -24.52 46.67
CA GLY A 300 -33.88 -25.06 45.47
C GLY A 300 -34.34 -26.41 44.93
N GLU A 301 -35.55 -26.89 45.27
CA GLU A 301 -36.18 -28.07 44.64
C GLU A 301 -37.24 -27.68 43.60
N GLU A 302 -37.77 -26.44 43.59
CA GLU A 302 -38.74 -25.99 42.55
C GLU A 302 -38.06 -25.39 41.30
N ILE A 303 -36.76 -25.08 41.36
CA ILE A 303 -35.98 -24.58 40.20
C ILE A 303 -35.53 -25.74 39.30
N GLU A 304 -35.45 -26.97 39.82
CA GLU A 304 -35.04 -28.15 39.02
C GLU A 304 -36.18 -28.72 38.15
N GLU A 305 -37.45 -28.44 38.47
CA GLU A 305 -38.59 -28.95 37.68
C GLU A 305 -39.03 -28.01 36.55
N GLU A 306 -38.71 -26.71 36.61
CA GLU A 306 -38.98 -25.74 35.53
C GLU A 306 -37.83 -25.62 34.51
N ILE A 307 -36.60 -26.02 34.86
CA ILE A 307 -35.46 -26.09 33.91
C ILE A 307 -35.52 -27.35 33.02
N ALA A 308 -36.35 -28.34 33.36
CA ALA A 308 -36.47 -29.59 32.62
C ALA A 308 -37.45 -29.53 31.43
N ALA A 309 -38.11 -28.39 31.19
CA ALA A 309 -39.17 -28.27 30.18
C ALA A 309 -39.04 -27.02 29.29
N GLU A 310 -37.86 -26.78 28.70
CA GLU A 310 -37.66 -26.12 27.39
C GLU A 310 -36.15 -25.93 27.14
N THR A 311 -35.44 -27.02 26.84
CA THR A 311 -34.19 -26.93 26.07
C THR A 311 -34.46 -27.57 24.72
N ILE A 312 -35.08 -26.82 23.82
CA ILE A 312 -34.81 -27.01 22.41
C ILE A 312 -33.36 -26.53 22.26
N THR A 313 -32.41 -27.47 22.29
CA THR A 313 -31.07 -27.21 21.79
C THR A 313 -31.24 -26.90 20.31
N GLU A 314 -31.31 -25.62 19.94
CA GLU A 314 -31.29 -25.24 18.53
C GLU A 314 -30.03 -25.85 17.91
N ASP A 315 -30.20 -26.74 16.93
CA ASP A 315 -29.08 -27.32 16.21
C ASP A 315 -28.41 -26.20 15.41
N THR A 316 -27.23 -25.79 15.89
CA THR A 316 -26.47 -24.69 15.30
C THR A 316 -25.50 -25.15 14.22
N THR A 317 -25.45 -26.45 13.92
CA THR A 317 -24.46 -27.07 13.01
C THR A 317 -24.50 -26.43 11.63
N TRP A 318 -25.69 -26.13 11.10
CA TRP A 318 -25.88 -25.59 9.76
C TRP A 318 -26.13 -24.08 9.70
N LEU A 319 -25.91 -23.33 10.79
CA LEU A 319 -26.15 -21.87 10.79
C LEU A 319 -25.41 -21.12 9.69
N PHE A 320 -24.21 -21.58 9.30
CA PHE A 320 -23.46 -20.98 8.22
C PHE A 320 -24.12 -21.20 6.85
N LEU A 321 -24.80 -22.34 6.66
CA LEU A 321 -25.53 -22.71 5.46
C LEU A 321 -26.89 -21.99 5.40
N ASN A 322 -27.61 -21.92 6.52
CA ASN A 322 -28.89 -21.21 6.62
C ASN A 322 -28.72 -19.73 6.28
N LYS A 323 -27.58 -19.13 6.68
CA LYS A 323 -27.21 -17.76 6.29
C LYS A 323 -26.96 -17.59 4.79
N ALA A 324 -26.55 -18.66 4.10
CA ALA A 324 -26.42 -18.69 2.65
C ALA A 324 -27.74 -19.04 1.95
N GLY A 325 -28.84 -19.19 2.69
CA GLY A 325 -30.18 -19.40 2.13
C GLY A 325 -30.53 -20.87 1.85
N TYR A 326 -29.79 -21.82 2.44
CA TYR A 326 -30.03 -23.25 2.25
C TYR A 326 -30.21 -23.99 3.58
N ASP A 327 -30.97 -25.10 3.56
CA ASP A 327 -31.07 -26.10 4.62
C ASP A 327 -30.43 -27.41 4.13
N MET A 328 -29.85 -28.17 5.06
CA MET A 328 -29.30 -29.49 4.75
C MET A 328 -30.25 -30.62 5.18
N VAL A 329 -30.65 -31.44 4.21
CA VAL A 329 -31.50 -32.63 4.38
C VAL A 329 -30.78 -33.83 3.79
N ALA A 330 -29.89 -34.43 4.57
CA ALA A 330 -29.08 -35.57 4.11
C ALA A 330 -28.95 -36.63 5.21
N THR A 331 -28.97 -37.89 4.79
CA THR A 331 -28.48 -39.01 5.61
C THR A 331 -26.96 -38.92 5.78
N GLU A 332 -26.40 -39.69 6.72
CA GLU A 332 -24.93 -39.71 6.93
C GLU A 332 -24.16 -40.10 5.66
N ASP A 333 -24.68 -41.03 4.86
CA ASP A 333 -24.05 -41.48 3.61
C ASP A 333 -24.11 -40.39 2.52
N GLU A 334 -25.25 -39.72 2.36
CA GLU A 334 -25.42 -38.60 1.42
C GLU A 334 -24.56 -37.40 1.83
N LEU A 335 -24.48 -37.12 3.13
CA LEU A 335 -23.62 -36.07 3.66
C LEU A 335 -22.14 -36.34 3.37
N ALA A 336 -21.71 -37.61 3.44
CA ALA A 336 -20.35 -37.99 3.08
C ALA A 336 -20.07 -37.75 1.58
N GLU A 337 -21.03 -38.03 0.69
CA GLU A 337 -20.92 -37.75 -0.75
C GLU A 337 -20.86 -36.24 -1.04
N ILE A 338 -21.73 -35.45 -0.40
CA ILE A 338 -21.74 -33.98 -0.51
C ILE A 338 -20.42 -33.40 -0.01
N ASN A 339 -19.92 -33.86 1.13
CA ASN A 339 -18.63 -33.42 1.67
C ASN A 339 -17.47 -33.81 0.75
N TYR A 340 -17.53 -34.99 0.15
CA TYR A 340 -16.54 -35.42 -0.83
C TYR A 340 -16.48 -34.44 -2.01
N ARG A 341 -17.64 -34.11 -2.56
CA ARG A 341 -17.76 -33.19 -3.70
C ARG A 341 -17.38 -31.76 -3.34
N LYS A 342 -17.81 -31.27 -2.17
CA LYS A 342 -17.45 -29.96 -1.61
C LYS A 342 -15.93 -29.78 -1.57
N ASN A 343 -15.21 -30.79 -1.08
CA ASN A 343 -13.75 -30.76 -1.01
C ASN A 343 -13.11 -30.73 -2.40
N GLU A 344 -13.65 -31.45 -3.39
CA GLU A 344 -13.18 -31.35 -4.78
C GLU A 344 -13.39 -29.97 -5.40
N ILE A 345 -14.53 -29.32 -5.12
CA ILE A 345 -14.80 -27.96 -5.58
C ILE A 345 -13.76 -26.99 -5.00
N ILE A 346 -13.54 -27.02 -3.67
CA ILE A 346 -12.55 -26.15 -3.02
C ILE A 346 -11.15 -26.35 -3.63
N GLU A 347 -10.77 -27.58 -3.92
CA GLU A 347 -9.48 -27.90 -4.53
C GLU A 347 -9.36 -27.39 -5.96
N SER A 348 -10.46 -27.39 -6.72
CA SER A 348 -10.49 -26.78 -8.05
C SER A 348 -10.30 -25.26 -8.01
N TYR A 349 -10.82 -24.57 -6.99
CA TYR A 349 -10.57 -23.14 -6.77
C TYR A 349 -9.10 -22.88 -6.44
N ILE A 350 -8.50 -23.69 -5.56
CA ILE A 350 -7.08 -23.57 -5.24
C ILE A 350 -6.21 -23.75 -6.49
N ALA A 351 -6.50 -24.78 -7.30
CA ALA A 351 -5.76 -25.02 -8.54
C ALA A 351 -5.91 -23.86 -9.54
N LYS A 352 -7.13 -23.35 -9.72
CA LYS A 352 -7.40 -22.19 -10.60
C LYS A 352 -6.70 -20.93 -10.10
N TYR A 353 -6.66 -20.71 -8.79
CA TYR A 353 -5.90 -19.62 -8.17
C TYR A 353 -4.41 -19.72 -8.49
N GLU A 354 -3.83 -20.91 -8.33
CA GLU A 354 -2.41 -21.16 -8.58
C GLU A 354 -2.04 -21.03 -10.06
N GLU A 355 -2.95 -21.38 -10.97
CA GLU A 355 -2.75 -21.24 -12.41
C GLU A 355 -2.94 -19.80 -12.91
N ASN A 356 -4.08 -19.17 -12.60
CA ASN A 356 -4.46 -17.89 -13.18
C ASN A 356 -3.73 -16.68 -12.56
N ASN A 357 -3.20 -16.85 -11.35
CA ASN A 357 -2.45 -15.79 -10.68
C ASN A 357 -0.94 -16.02 -10.69
N ALA A 358 -0.46 -17.07 -11.39
CA ALA A 358 0.96 -17.31 -11.58
C ALA A 358 1.52 -16.34 -12.63
N GLU A 359 2.56 -15.59 -12.24
CA GLU A 359 3.32 -14.66 -13.10
C GLU A 359 2.56 -13.39 -13.53
N ASN A 360 2.75 -12.31 -12.78
CA ASN A 360 2.19 -10.99 -13.09
C ASN A 360 3.33 -9.96 -13.20
N ASP A 361 4.29 -10.27 -14.06
CA ASP A 361 5.45 -9.42 -14.33
C ASP A 361 5.11 -8.40 -15.42
N VAL A 362 5.22 -7.12 -15.08
CA VAL A 362 4.93 -5.99 -15.96
C VAL A 362 6.20 -5.16 -16.14
N TYR A 363 6.64 -4.96 -17.38
CA TYR A 363 7.90 -4.27 -17.68
C TYR A 363 7.63 -2.80 -17.97
N LEU A 364 8.24 -1.92 -17.18
CA LEU A 364 8.22 -0.48 -17.39
C LEU A 364 9.32 -0.12 -18.37
N VAL A 365 8.94 0.56 -19.45
CA VAL A 365 9.88 1.08 -20.44
C VAL A 365 10.13 2.55 -20.17
N PHE A 366 11.41 2.89 -20.01
CA PHE A 366 11.90 4.25 -19.83
C PHE A 366 12.91 4.57 -20.93
N ASP A 367 12.67 5.64 -21.67
CA ASP A 367 13.62 6.13 -22.67
C ASP A 367 14.50 7.22 -22.07
N GLU A 368 15.81 7.07 -22.27
CA GLU A 368 16.79 8.07 -21.85
C GLU A 368 16.70 9.32 -22.73
N GLY A 369 16.59 10.48 -22.08
CA GLY A 369 16.49 11.79 -22.72
C GLY A 369 15.08 12.38 -22.60
N GLN A 370 14.86 13.12 -21.51
CA GLN A 370 13.65 13.93 -21.38
C GLN A 370 13.69 15.11 -22.36
N LYS A 371 12.61 15.30 -23.12
CA LYS A 371 12.46 16.42 -24.05
C LYS A 371 11.40 17.39 -23.57
N ILE A 372 11.78 18.65 -23.37
CA ILE A 372 10.91 19.71 -22.89
C ILE A 372 10.78 20.77 -23.98
N ALA A 373 9.59 20.84 -24.57
CA ALA A 373 9.19 21.98 -25.40
C ALA A 373 8.84 23.16 -24.49
N VAL A 374 9.49 24.29 -24.69
CA VAL A 374 9.32 25.50 -23.90
C VAL A 374 8.58 26.53 -24.74
N ASP A 375 7.25 26.44 -24.69
CA ASP A 375 6.34 27.34 -25.41
C ASP A 375 6.05 28.63 -24.63
N SER A 376 6.24 28.63 -23.31
CA SER A 376 6.12 29.79 -22.43
C SER A 376 7.10 29.70 -21.26
N ALA A 377 7.30 30.81 -20.55
CA ALA A 377 8.22 30.86 -19.41
C ALA A 377 7.79 29.90 -18.28
N GLU A 378 6.49 29.66 -18.13
CA GLU A 378 5.90 28.80 -17.10
C GLU A 378 6.34 27.33 -17.23
N ALA A 379 6.75 26.87 -18.42
CA ALA A 379 7.34 25.55 -18.59
C ALA A 379 8.70 25.37 -17.88
N LEU A 380 9.32 26.47 -17.43
CA LEU A 380 10.54 26.46 -16.60
C LEU A 380 10.27 26.79 -15.13
N GLU A 381 8.99 26.93 -14.72
CA GLU A 381 8.61 27.18 -13.33
C GLU A 381 8.72 25.90 -12.51
N ALA A 382 9.39 25.97 -11.37
CA ALA A 382 9.51 24.89 -10.41
C ALA A 382 9.75 25.44 -9.00
N GLY A 383 8.73 25.35 -8.14
CA GLY A 383 8.82 25.69 -6.72
C GLY A 383 8.82 27.20 -6.44
N GLY A 384 8.07 27.98 -7.20
CA GLY A 384 7.97 29.43 -7.12
C GLY A 384 9.12 30.18 -7.79
N LYS A 385 9.97 29.48 -8.56
CA LYS A 385 11.15 30.03 -9.23
C LYS A 385 11.28 29.45 -10.63
N TYR A 386 12.03 30.14 -11.49
CA TYR A 386 12.31 29.67 -12.84
C TYR A 386 13.71 29.10 -12.91
N LYS A 387 13.87 27.95 -13.58
CA LYS A 387 15.18 27.29 -13.73
C LYS A 387 15.18 26.28 -14.88
N PHE A 388 16.37 26.00 -15.39
CA PHE A 388 16.60 24.74 -16.09
C PHE A 388 16.80 23.62 -15.07
N ALA A 389 16.43 22.40 -15.44
CA ALA A 389 16.74 21.18 -14.72
C ALA A 389 17.80 20.37 -15.47
N ASP A 390 18.52 19.51 -14.76
CA ASP A 390 19.35 18.51 -15.42
C ASP A 390 18.45 17.40 -15.96
N LEU A 391 18.45 17.25 -17.28
CA LEU A 391 17.67 16.25 -18.02
C LEU A 391 18.53 15.06 -18.46
N GLY A 392 19.78 14.98 -17.98
CA GLY A 392 20.75 13.98 -18.41
C GLY A 392 21.38 14.30 -19.76
N GLU A 393 22.34 13.46 -20.20
CA GLU A 393 23.14 13.68 -21.42
C GLU A 393 22.29 13.73 -22.70
N LYS A 394 21.17 12.99 -22.73
CA LYS A 394 20.24 12.97 -23.88
C LYS A 394 19.05 13.91 -23.72
N GLY A 395 18.97 14.62 -22.60
CA GLY A 395 17.88 15.54 -22.32
C GLY A 395 17.94 16.78 -23.22
N GLU A 396 16.78 17.35 -23.54
CA GLU A 396 16.65 18.43 -24.52
C GLU A 396 15.62 19.46 -24.07
N TYR A 397 16.01 20.74 -24.06
CA TYR A 397 15.10 21.88 -24.07
C TYR A 397 15.00 22.44 -25.48
N THR A 398 13.79 22.61 -25.98
CA THR A 398 13.51 23.26 -27.26
C THR A 398 12.70 24.53 -27.00
N ILE A 399 13.30 25.70 -27.20
CA ILE A 399 12.61 26.98 -27.01
C ILE A 399 11.84 27.29 -28.30
N ASN A 400 10.53 27.46 -28.20
CA ASN A 400 9.64 27.66 -29.35
C ASN A 400 9.12 29.09 -29.49
N ASN A 401 9.32 29.92 -28.47
CA ASN A 401 8.87 31.31 -28.44
C ASN A 401 9.88 32.17 -27.68
N ASP A 402 9.82 33.48 -27.90
CA ASP A 402 10.53 34.43 -27.05
C ASP A 402 9.93 34.41 -25.65
N LEU A 403 10.77 34.29 -24.62
CA LEU A 403 10.36 34.13 -23.22
C LEU A 403 10.79 35.34 -22.40
N ASP A 404 9.87 35.96 -21.67
CA ASP A 404 10.13 37.09 -20.79
C ASP A 404 10.10 36.67 -19.31
N PHE A 405 11.22 36.89 -18.63
CA PHE A 405 11.41 36.63 -17.20
C PHE A 405 11.30 37.89 -16.32
N SER A 406 10.72 38.98 -16.84
CA SER A 406 10.47 40.21 -16.08
C SER A 406 9.68 39.94 -14.79
N GLY A 407 10.24 40.38 -13.67
CA GLY A 407 9.62 40.19 -12.34
C GLY A 407 9.71 38.75 -11.81
N LYS A 408 10.34 37.84 -12.54
CA LYS A 408 10.50 36.43 -12.17
C LYS A 408 11.92 36.18 -11.63
N GLU A 409 12.04 35.41 -10.55
CA GLU A 409 13.35 35.03 -10.00
C GLU A 409 13.87 33.78 -10.70
N PHE A 410 15.05 33.88 -11.31
CA PHE A 410 15.70 32.76 -11.98
C PHE A 410 16.79 32.16 -11.08
N SER A 411 16.81 30.84 -10.94
CA SER A 411 17.79 30.12 -10.12
C SER A 411 18.90 29.53 -10.99
N PRO A 412 20.16 29.54 -10.51
CA PRO A 412 21.26 28.89 -11.21
C PRO A 412 21.08 27.36 -11.17
N LEU A 413 21.61 26.68 -12.19
CA LEU A 413 21.77 25.24 -12.21
C LEU A 413 23.25 24.89 -11.99
N ASN A 414 23.51 23.91 -11.13
CA ASN A 414 24.89 23.53 -10.80
C ASN A 414 25.59 22.78 -11.95
N GLU A 415 24.89 21.83 -12.58
CA GLU A 415 25.45 20.97 -13.62
C GLU A 415 24.42 20.78 -14.75
N PHE A 416 24.88 20.80 -15.99
CA PHE A 416 24.05 20.56 -17.17
C PHE A 416 24.83 19.79 -18.24
N LYS A 417 24.23 18.73 -18.79
CA LYS A 417 24.84 17.84 -19.81
C LYS A 417 24.05 17.73 -21.11
N GLY A 418 22.77 18.10 -21.07
CA GLY A 418 21.86 17.94 -22.20
C GLY A 418 22.01 19.03 -23.26
N MET A 419 20.93 19.25 -24.00
CA MET A 419 20.84 20.25 -25.04
C MET A 419 19.85 21.36 -24.69
N ILE A 420 20.19 22.61 -24.99
CA ILE A 420 19.27 23.73 -25.09
C ILE A 420 19.34 24.25 -26.52
N ASP A 421 18.27 24.03 -27.30
CA ASP A 421 18.11 24.62 -28.63
C ASP A 421 17.11 25.78 -28.55
N GLY A 422 17.61 26.99 -28.76
CA GLY A 422 16.81 28.19 -28.77
C GLY A 422 15.98 28.38 -30.03
N GLN A 423 16.27 27.65 -31.11
CA GLN A 423 15.64 27.81 -32.44
C GLN A 423 15.59 29.26 -32.98
N GLY A 424 16.47 30.13 -32.50
CA GLY A 424 16.54 31.56 -32.86
C GLY A 424 15.77 32.50 -31.93
N HIS A 425 15.15 31.98 -30.87
CA HIS A 425 14.35 32.75 -29.92
C HIS A 425 15.18 33.45 -28.83
N VAL A 426 14.49 34.33 -28.11
CA VAL A 426 15.07 35.21 -27.09
C VAL A 426 14.59 34.83 -25.69
N LEU A 427 15.51 34.70 -24.73
CA LEU A 427 15.20 34.72 -23.29
C LEU A 427 15.53 36.10 -22.75
N SER A 428 14.52 36.88 -22.37
CA SER A 428 14.69 38.26 -21.91
C SER A 428 14.52 38.41 -20.40
N ASN A 429 15.20 39.41 -19.83
CA ASN A 429 15.02 39.87 -18.46
C ASN A 429 15.29 38.79 -17.39
N ILE A 430 16.19 37.84 -17.66
CA ILE A 430 16.63 36.86 -16.67
C ILE A 430 17.35 37.59 -15.53
N LYS A 431 16.75 37.53 -14.33
CA LYS A 431 17.40 37.99 -13.10
C LYS A 431 17.92 36.80 -12.30
N LEU A 432 19.23 36.56 -12.40
CA LEU A 432 19.93 35.48 -11.72
C LEU A 432 20.54 35.98 -10.41
N LYS A 433 20.08 35.45 -9.28
CA LYS A 433 20.66 35.73 -7.96
C LYS A 433 21.59 34.60 -7.54
N ILE A 434 22.88 34.89 -7.45
CA ILE A 434 23.90 33.95 -7.00
C ILE A 434 24.29 34.33 -5.57
N SER A 435 23.81 33.55 -4.60
CA SER A 435 24.04 33.81 -3.18
C SER A 435 24.86 32.69 -2.56
N PHE A 436 26.01 33.03 -2.01
CA PHE A 436 26.90 32.08 -1.34
C PHE A 436 26.68 32.09 0.17
N SER A 437 26.73 30.90 0.76
CA SER A 437 26.70 30.69 2.20
C SER A 437 28.12 30.66 2.77
N LYS A 438 28.23 30.68 4.10
CA LYS A 438 29.51 30.49 4.79
C LYS A 438 30.15 29.12 4.51
N LYS A 439 29.35 28.12 4.13
CA LYS A 439 29.85 26.79 3.78
C LYS A 439 30.59 26.84 2.44
N ASP A 440 30.04 27.57 1.47
CA ASP A 440 30.60 27.68 0.12
C ASP A 440 31.94 28.42 0.13
N ALA A 441 32.11 29.36 1.07
CA ALA A 441 33.38 30.06 1.29
C ALA A 441 34.56 29.14 1.70
N LEU A 442 34.29 27.90 2.12
CA LEU A 442 35.31 26.91 2.45
C LEU A 442 35.64 25.97 1.28
N GLY A 443 34.75 25.89 0.27
CA GLY A 443 34.79 24.90 -0.81
C GLY A 443 34.98 25.48 -2.22
N GLY A 444 34.92 26.81 -2.36
CA GLY A 444 34.95 27.51 -3.64
C GLY A 444 33.56 28.03 -3.98
N ALA A 445 33.37 29.35 -3.92
CA ALA A 445 32.10 29.99 -4.24
C ALA A 445 32.02 30.24 -5.75
N GLU A 446 31.49 29.26 -6.49
CA GLU A 446 31.36 29.29 -7.94
C GLU A 446 29.89 29.39 -8.37
N GLY A 447 29.57 30.24 -9.33
CA GLY A 447 28.20 30.33 -9.84
C GLY A 447 28.07 30.96 -11.23
N ALA A 448 27.18 30.40 -12.03
CA ALA A 448 26.72 30.96 -13.31
C ALA A 448 25.27 30.52 -13.58
N LEU A 449 24.70 30.86 -14.74
CA LEU A 449 23.39 30.32 -15.15
C LEU A 449 23.41 28.78 -15.15
N LEU A 450 24.43 28.20 -15.76
CA LEU A 450 24.72 26.77 -15.83
C LEU A 450 26.16 26.56 -15.36
N THR A 451 26.37 26.47 -14.04
CA THR A 451 27.69 26.62 -13.40
C THR A 451 28.75 25.66 -13.97
N ASN A 452 28.38 24.41 -14.20
CA ASN A 452 29.22 23.39 -14.83
C ASN A 452 28.51 22.81 -16.06
N LEU A 453 29.16 22.89 -17.22
CA LEU A 453 28.75 22.22 -18.45
C LEU A 453 29.68 21.03 -18.70
N ASP A 454 29.12 19.84 -18.93
CA ASP A 454 29.88 18.65 -19.30
C ASP A 454 29.17 17.90 -20.42
N GLY A 455 29.73 17.93 -21.64
CA GLY A 455 29.08 17.35 -22.83
C GLY A 455 27.86 18.14 -23.33
N ALA A 456 27.55 19.30 -22.74
CA ALA A 456 26.35 20.06 -23.04
C ALA A 456 26.38 20.72 -24.43
N VAL A 457 25.19 20.91 -25.01
CA VAL A 457 25.00 21.63 -26.26
C VAL A 457 24.06 22.81 -26.06
N ILE A 458 24.51 24.04 -26.31
CA ILE A 458 23.67 25.24 -26.21
C ILE A 458 23.73 25.96 -27.55
N LYS A 459 22.58 26.12 -28.22
CA LYS A 459 22.58 26.70 -29.57
C LYS A 459 21.38 27.58 -29.89
N ASN A 460 21.58 28.45 -30.87
CA ASN A 460 20.54 29.26 -31.51
C ASN A 460 19.70 30.08 -30.52
N LEU A 461 20.33 30.74 -29.56
CA LEU A 461 19.63 31.37 -28.45
C LEU A 461 20.17 32.77 -28.18
N THR A 462 19.27 33.72 -27.92
CA THR A 462 19.66 35.05 -27.47
C THR A 462 19.26 35.25 -26.00
N PHE A 463 20.22 35.56 -25.15
CA PHE A 463 19.98 36.09 -23.81
C PHE A 463 19.93 37.61 -23.89
N LYS A 464 18.79 38.20 -23.53
CA LYS A 464 18.57 39.63 -23.62
C LYS A 464 18.31 40.24 -22.24
N ASP A 465 18.93 41.37 -21.94
CA ASP A 465 18.71 42.12 -20.69
C ASP A 465 18.91 41.23 -19.43
N MET A 466 19.91 40.34 -19.46
CA MET A 466 20.23 39.43 -18.36
C MET A 466 20.99 40.17 -17.25
N VAL A 467 20.59 39.94 -16.01
CA VAL A 467 21.21 40.54 -14.81
C VAL A 467 21.65 39.45 -13.85
N ILE A 468 22.92 39.49 -13.45
CA ILE A 468 23.51 38.60 -12.44
C ILE A 468 23.85 39.43 -11.21
N GLU A 469 23.21 39.10 -10.09
CA GLU A 469 23.47 39.71 -8.78
C GLU A 469 24.19 38.70 -7.87
N VAL A 470 25.42 39.03 -7.49
CA VAL A 470 26.23 38.18 -6.61
C VAL A 470 26.18 38.68 -5.18
N THR A 471 25.95 37.78 -4.24
CA THR A 471 26.05 38.05 -2.81
C THR A 471 26.92 36.98 -2.16
N ALA A 472 28.02 37.41 -1.51
CA ALA A 472 28.91 36.51 -0.79
C ALA A 472 29.16 36.99 0.65
N PRO A 473 29.44 36.07 1.60
CA PRO A 473 29.91 36.43 2.92
C PRO A 473 31.29 37.12 2.85
N PRO A 474 31.68 37.90 3.88
CA PRO A 474 33.01 38.50 3.92
C PRO A 474 34.13 37.45 3.79
N ARG A 475 35.21 37.80 3.08
CA ARG A 475 36.39 36.94 2.85
C ARG A 475 36.06 35.62 2.15
N THR A 476 35.18 35.70 1.15
CA THR A 476 34.84 34.57 0.28
C THR A 476 35.51 34.81 -1.06
N ASP A 477 36.33 33.87 -1.50
CA ASP A 477 36.85 33.90 -2.88
C ASP A 477 35.74 33.43 -3.82
N VAL A 478 35.42 34.25 -4.81
CA VAL A 478 34.25 34.10 -5.68
C VAL A 478 34.70 33.95 -7.13
N LYS A 479 34.13 32.98 -7.84
CA LYS A 479 34.17 32.89 -9.30
C LYS A 479 32.77 32.94 -9.87
N VAL A 480 32.52 33.90 -10.75
CA VAL A 480 31.20 34.04 -11.39
C VAL A 480 31.37 34.22 -12.89
N ALA A 481 30.48 33.60 -13.65
CA ALA A 481 30.41 33.74 -15.09
C ALA A 481 28.98 33.93 -15.56
N ALA A 482 28.78 34.45 -16.77
CA ALA A 482 27.44 34.60 -17.32
C ALA A 482 26.78 33.25 -17.63
N LEU A 483 27.45 32.43 -18.43
CA LEU A 483 26.93 31.13 -18.84
C LEU A 483 27.41 30.01 -17.93
N ALA A 484 28.72 29.83 -17.80
CA ALA A 484 29.33 28.72 -17.06
C ALA A 484 30.66 29.10 -16.40
N VAL A 485 30.91 28.60 -15.20
CA VAL A 485 32.25 28.69 -14.58
C VAL A 485 33.17 27.66 -15.22
N ASN A 486 32.69 26.43 -15.39
CA ASN A 486 33.44 25.34 -16.02
C ASN A 486 32.66 24.81 -17.23
N ALA A 487 33.27 24.78 -18.41
CA ALA A 487 32.71 24.17 -19.61
C ALA A 487 33.66 23.12 -20.18
N LEU A 488 33.26 21.85 -20.08
CA LEU A 488 34.03 20.67 -20.47
C LEU A 488 33.32 19.95 -21.62
N ASN A 489 34.06 19.58 -22.66
CA ASN A 489 33.56 18.75 -23.77
C ASN A 489 32.27 19.25 -24.42
N SER A 490 31.97 20.55 -24.32
CA SER A 490 30.66 21.10 -24.64
C SER A 490 30.65 21.75 -26.04
N LYS A 491 29.48 22.14 -26.53
CA LYS A 491 29.33 22.88 -27.77
C LYS A 491 28.38 24.06 -27.58
N ILE A 492 28.83 25.25 -27.98
CA ILE A 492 28.05 26.48 -27.90
C ILE A 492 28.08 27.13 -29.28
N GLU A 493 26.90 27.28 -29.89
CA GLU A 493 26.77 27.68 -31.30
C GLU A 493 25.66 28.71 -31.51
N ASN A 494 25.93 29.83 -32.19
CA ASN A 494 24.91 30.85 -32.49
C ASN A 494 24.20 31.37 -31.23
N VAL A 495 24.97 31.69 -30.18
CA VAL A 495 24.47 32.24 -28.92
C VAL A 495 24.81 33.72 -28.82
N THR A 496 23.85 34.56 -28.45
CA THR A 496 24.05 36.00 -28.31
C THR A 496 23.69 36.47 -26.92
N PHE A 497 24.54 37.31 -26.32
CA PHE A 497 24.22 38.08 -25.11
C PHE A 497 24.03 39.55 -25.51
N ASP A 498 22.79 40.05 -25.46
CA ASP A 498 22.45 41.44 -25.76
C ASP A 498 21.94 42.15 -24.50
N GLY A 499 22.81 42.92 -23.85
CA GLY A 499 22.49 43.52 -22.55
C GLY A 499 22.73 42.53 -21.42
N LEU A 500 23.99 42.39 -21.00
CA LEU A 500 24.36 41.62 -19.82
C LEU A 500 24.86 42.57 -18.74
N THR A 501 24.32 42.46 -17.52
CA THR A 501 24.87 43.15 -16.34
C THR A 501 25.32 42.15 -15.30
N ILE A 502 26.59 42.20 -14.89
CA ILE A 502 27.10 41.43 -13.73
C ILE A 502 27.43 42.42 -12.61
N ASN A 503 26.81 42.24 -11.46
CA ASN A 503 27.02 43.06 -10.27
C ASN A 503 27.51 42.18 -9.11
N THR A 504 28.75 42.42 -8.65
CA THR A 504 29.36 41.66 -7.55
C THR A 504 28.98 42.18 -6.15
N GLY A 505 28.23 43.28 -6.11
CA GLY A 505 27.74 43.91 -4.90
C GLY A 505 28.83 44.60 -4.08
N SER A 506 28.43 45.17 -2.95
CA SER A 506 29.34 45.95 -2.07
C SER A 506 30.40 45.13 -1.32
N ARG A 507 30.39 43.80 -1.46
CA ARG A 507 31.32 42.89 -0.76
C ARG A 507 32.55 42.54 -1.57
N ASP A 508 32.54 42.85 -2.86
CA ASP A 508 33.74 42.93 -3.69
C ASP A 508 34.53 44.20 -3.28
N ASP A 509 35.20 44.12 -2.12
CA ASP A 509 35.89 45.25 -1.48
C ASP A 509 37.43 45.05 -1.43
N GLY A 510 37.92 44.01 -2.10
CA GLY A 510 39.34 43.62 -2.11
C GLY A 510 39.77 42.79 -0.89
N SER A 511 38.85 42.39 -0.01
CA SER A 511 39.17 41.48 1.10
C SER A 511 39.34 39.99 0.71
N SER A 512 38.91 39.63 -0.51
CA SER A 512 39.01 38.30 -1.12
C SER A 512 39.13 38.41 -2.64
N SER A 513 39.46 37.30 -3.31
CA SER A 513 39.52 37.23 -4.78
C SER A 513 38.11 37.19 -5.38
N TYR A 514 37.81 38.08 -6.32
CA TYR A 514 36.62 38.02 -7.15
C TYR A 514 37.07 37.86 -8.59
N GLU A 515 36.73 36.73 -9.20
CA GLU A 515 37.07 36.40 -10.58
C GLU A 515 35.78 36.35 -11.39
N VAL A 516 35.63 37.27 -12.35
CA VAL A 516 34.38 37.49 -13.06
C VAL A 516 34.60 37.33 -14.55
N ALA A 517 33.86 36.43 -15.19
CA ALA A 517 33.85 36.25 -16.64
C ALA A 517 32.52 36.74 -17.22
N ASP A 518 32.56 37.45 -18.35
CA ASP A 518 31.34 37.86 -19.07
C ASP A 518 30.71 36.74 -19.91
N PHE A 519 31.40 35.60 -20.09
CA PHE A 519 30.85 34.42 -20.75
C PHE A 519 31.19 33.11 -20.02
N ILE A 520 32.43 32.63 -20.14
CA ILE A 520 32.91 31.38 -19.54
C ILE A 520 34.23 31.61 -18.83
N TYR A 521 34.35 31.17 -17.58
CA TYR A 521 35.59 31.36 -16.84
C TYR A 521 36.66 30.32 -17.21
N HIS A 522 36.31 29.04 -17.21
CA HIS A 522 37.19 27.92 -17.56
C HIS A 522 36.59 27.08 -18.68
N ASN A 523 37.36 26.91 -19.75
CA ASN A 523 36.95 26.15 -20.93
C ASN A 523 38.01 25.08 -21.25
N GLU A 524 37.58 23.82 -21.32
CA GLU A 524 38.36 22.70 -21.80
C GLU A 524 37.58 21.90 -22.86
N ASN A 525 38.18 21.69 -24.03
CA ASN A 525 37.60 20.91 -25.12
C ASN A 525 36.17 21.35 -25.52
N THR A 526 35.79 22.60 -25.29
CA THR A 526 34.48 23.15 -25.69
C THR A 526 34.58 23.90 -27.02
N SER A 527 33.72 23.56 -27.97
CA SER A 527 33.59 24.26 -29.25
C SER A 527 32.72 25.50 -29.09
N ILE A 528 33.27 26.68 -29.38
CA ILE A 528 32.54 27.97 -29.37
C ILE A 528 32.50 28.50 -30.80
N ASP A 529 31.31 28.60 -31.39
CA ASP A 529 31.11 29.09 -32.75
C ASP A 529 29.98 30.13 -32.81
N ASN A 530 30.25 31.25 -33.47
CA ASN A 530 29.30 32.36 -33.61
C ASN A 530 28.64 32.78 -32.27
N VAL A 531 29.44 32.90 -31.21
CA VAL A 531 29.00 33.41 -29.91
C VAL A 531 29.38 34.88 -29.80
N THR A 532 28.40 35.75 -29.52
CA THR A 532 28.61 37.21 -29.49
C THR A 532 28.03 37.84 -28.25
N GLY A 533 28.59 38.96 -27.84
CA GLY A 533 28.10 39.76 -26.73
C GLY A 533 28.16 41.25 -27.07
N GLN A 534 27.09 41.97 -26.75
CA GLN A 534 27.02 43.42 -26.91
C GLN A 534 26.29 44.04 -25.72
N ASN A 535 26.57 45.32 -25.44
CA ASN A 535 26.00 46.04 -24.30
C ASN A 535 26.33 45.35 -22.95
N ILE A 536 27.58 44.92 -22.78
CA ILE A 536 28.06 44.23 -21.57
C ILE A 536 28.48 45.24 -20.51
N ASN A 537 27.82 45.21 -19.35
CA ASN A 537 28.09 46.07 -18.21
C ASN A 537 28.59 45.25 -17.01
N LEU A 538 29.80 45.51 -16.55
CA LEU A 538 30.38 44.85 -15.39
C LEU A 538 30.49 45.85 -14.24
N GLU A 539 29.58 45.73 -13.28
CA GLU A 539 29.55 46.53 -12.05
C GLU A 539 30.35 45.81 -10.95
N VAL A 540 31.66 45.76 -11.18
CA VAL A 540 32.62 45.07 -10.31
C VAL A 540 33.60 46.05 -9.67
N SER A 541 34.24 45.66 -8.58
CA SER A 541 35.23 46.51 -7.92
C SER A 541 36.52 46.61 -8.74
N GLY A 542 37.35 47.61 -8.41
CA GLY A 542 38.69 47.73 -8.98
C GLY A 542 39.67 46.62 -8.55
N PHE A 543 39.27 45.73 -7.64
CA PHE A 543 40.07 44.59 -7.18
C PHE A 543 39.72 43.29 -7.92
N ALA A 544 38.57 43.23 -8.59
CA ALA A 544 38.14 42.05 -9.31
C ALA A 544 39.06 41.74 -10.51
N VAL A 545 39.32 40.45 -10.71
CA VAL A 545 39.96 39.94 -11.92
C VAL A 545 38.87 39.66 -12.93
N VAL A 546 38.89 40.40 -14.04
CA VAL A 546 37.85 40.29 -15.08
C VAL A 546 38.41 39.57 -16.30
N THR A 547 37.75 38.49 -16.70
CA THR A 547 37.92 37.84 -17.99
C THR A 547 36.85 38.38 -18.93
N ARG A 548 37.27 38.97 -20.06
CA ARG A 548 36.36 39.44 -21.11
C ARG A 548 36.52 38.59 -22.37
N ASP A 549 35.53 37.79 -22.67
CA ASP A 549 35.36 37.07 -23.93
C ASP A 549 34.70 37.95 -24.99
N PHE A 550 33.84 38.88 -24.57
CA PHE A 550 33.20 39.84 -25.45
C PHE A 550 34.02 41.13 -25.49
N VAL A 551 34.83 41.28 -26.54
CA VAL A 551 35.57 42.53 -26.77
C VAL A 551 34.61 43.59 -27.31
N GLU A 552 34.61 44.78 -26.69
CA GLU A 552 33.84 45.97 -27.14
C GLU A 552 34.13 46.41 -28.58
#